data_AF-A0A2X0SFU1-F1
#
_entry.id   AF-A0A2X0SFU1-F1
#
_cell.length_a   1.000
_cell.length_b   1.000
_cell.length_c   1.000
_cell.angle_alpha   90.00
_cell.angle_beta   90.00
_cell.angle_gamma   90.00
#
_symmetry.space_group_name_H-M   'P 1'
#
loop_
_entity.id
_entity.type
_entity.pdbx_description
1 polymer ?
#
loop_
_entity_poly.entity_id
_entity_poly.type
_entity_poly.pdbx_seq_one_letter_code
_entity_poly.pdbx_strand_id
1 'polypeptide(L)'
;MAGRRMTSPRTHRTRRGFSLLEVLVAFVILSLVLGVSMRIFSGGLRNARNVDEYQQAMLLAQSRLATVGIETPLKAGESFGEYESGHRWFVRIRPYWEPQMQIFGQTTQTTQTGQPVPLMPVSLLLVEVEVQWGDAEKPRLATLATLRLASGAAF
;
A
#
# COMPACT_ATOMS: atom_id res chain seq x y z
N MET A 1 48.51 -72.49 -45.86
CA MET A 1 48.67 -71.43 -44.84
C MET A 1 47.53 -70.43 -44.99
N ALA A 2 46.93 -70.05 -43.87
CA ALA A 2 45.66 -69.36 -43.75
C ALA A 2 45.74 -67.86 -44.08
N GLY A 3 44.65 -67.29 -44.58
CA GLY A 3 44.42 -65.86 -44.68
C GLY A 3 42.98 -65.52 -44.32
N ARG A 4 42.70 -65.44 -43.01
CA ARG A 4 41.39 -65.10 -42.43
C ARG A 4 41.04 -63.65 -42.78
N ARG A 5 40.07 -63.43 -43.67
CA ARG A 5 39.51 -62.09 -43.91
C ARG A 5 38.63 -61.71 -42.73
N MET A 6 39.08 -60.72 -41.96
CA MET A 6 38.32 -60.10 -40.89
C MET A 6 37.30 -59.16 -41.54
N THR A 7 36.04 -59.58 -41.64
CA THR A 7 34.94 -58.75 -42.12
C THR A 7 34.52 -57.81 -41.00
N SER A 8 34.90 -56.53 -41.10
CA SER A 8 34.46 -55.49 -40.16
C SER A 8 32.94 -55.33 -40.20
N PRO A 9 32.25 -55.22 -39.04
CA PRO A 9 30.84 -54.91 -39.02
C PRO A 9 30.63 -53.47 -39.49
N ARG A 10 29.81 -53.26 -40.52
CA ARG A 10 29.35 -51.93 -40.92
C ARG A 10 28.40 -51.45 -39.83
N THR A 11 28.84 -50.49 -39.02
CA THR A 11 27.96 -49.79 -38.09
C THR A 11 26.88 -49.08 -38.90
N HIS A 12 25.64 -49.52 -38.76
CA HIS A 12 24.49 -48.87 -39.38
C HIS A 12 24.29 -47.53 -38.67
N ARG A 13 24.94 -46.49 -39.19
CA ARG A 13 24.84 -45.13 -38.68
C ARG A 13 23.39 -44.69 -38.92
N THR A 14 22.55 -44.82 -37.90
CA THR A 14 21.19 -44.28 -37.89
C THR A 14 21.31 -42.78 -38.15
N ARG A 15 20.98 -42.35 -39.37
CA ARG A 15 20.81 -40.95 -39.67
C ARG A 15 19.56 -40.49 -38.90
N ARG A 16 19.76 -40.02 -37.67
CA ARG A 16 18.80 -39.15 -36.98
C ARG A 16 18.81 -37.82 -37.73
N GLY A 17 18.07 -37.77 -38.83
CA GLY A 17 17.77 -36.51 -39.50
C GLY A 17 16.93 -35.67 -38.54
N PHE A 18 17.39 -34.44 -38.28
CA PHE A 18 16.58 -33.38 -37.69
C PHE A 18 15.21 -33.39 -38.37
N SER A 19 14.16 -33.71 -37.62
CA SER A 19 12.82 -33.73 -38.20
C SER A 19 12.37 -32.27 -38.37
N LEU A 20 11.74 -31.94 -39.49
CA LEU A 20 11.06 -30.64 -39.67
C LEU A 20 10.01 -30.42 -38.56
N LEU A 21 9.45 -31.52 -38.03
CA LEU A 21 8.57 -31.51 -36.87
C LEU A 21 9.27 -31.02 -35.60
N GLU A 22 10.57 -31.28 -35.42
CA GLU A 22 11.33 -30.86 -34.24
C GLU A 22 11.49 -29.33 -34.19
N VAL A 23 11.83 -28.71 -35.32
CA VAL A 23 11.89 -27.24 -35.43
C VAL A 23 10.50 -26.62 -35.23
N LEU A 24 9.46 -27.24 -35.78
CA LEU A 24 8.07 -26.79 -35.58
C LEU A 24 7.67 -26.88 -34.10
N VAL A 25 7.91 -28.01 -33.45
CA VAL A 25 7.60 -28.20 -32.03
C VAL A 25 8.40 -27.23 -31.17
N ALA A 26 9.69 -27.03 -31.46
CA ALA A 26 10.52 -26.05 -30.76
C ALA A 26 9.96 -24.63 -30.90
N PHE A 27 9.51 -24.24 -32.10
CA PHE A 27 8.89 -22.94 -32.32
C PHE A 27 7.54 -22.79 -31.61
N VAL A 28 6.72 -23.85 -31.57
CA VAL A 28 5.46 -23.87 -30.81
C VAL A 28 5.73 -23.69 -29.32
N ILE A 29 6.65 -24.46 -28.75
CA ILE A 29 7.03 -24.35 -27.33
C ILE A 29 7.58 -22.95 -27.05
N LEU A 30 8.48 -22.44 -27.90
CA LEU A 30 9.04 -21.09 -27.76
C LEU A 30 7.94 -20.02 -27.75
N SER A 31 6.99 -20.11 -28.69
CA SER A 31 5.88 -19.16 -28.79
C SER A 31 4.99 -19.19 -27.56
N LEU A 32 4.71 -20.39 -27.02
CA LEU A 32 3.94 -20.55 -25.78
C LEU A 32 4.67 -19.95 -24.58
N VAL A 33 5.97 -20.24 -24.43
CA VAL A 33 6.81 -19.70 -23.34
C VAL A 33 6.84 -18.19 -23.42
N LEU A 34 7.13 -17.62 -24.59
CA LEU A 34 7.19 -16.17 -24.78
C LEU A 34 5.83 -15.51 -24.49
N GLY A 35 4.72 -16.13 -24.90
CA GLY A 35 3.38 -15.66 -24.60
C GLY A 35 3.09 -15.60 -23.10
N VAL A 36 3.45 -16.65 -22.35
CA VAL A 36 3.31 -16.69 -20.89
C VAL A 36 4.23 -15.67 -20.22
N SER A 37 5.49 -15.56 -20.64
CA SER A 37 6.42 -14.56 -20.13
C SER A 37 5.89 -13.14 -20.32
N MET A 38 5.43 -12.80 -21.52
CA MET A 38 4.88 -11.46 -21.82
C MET A 38 3.67 -11.15 -20.94
N ARG A 39 2.81 -12.15 -20.67
CA ARG A 39 1.65 -12.01 -19.78
C ARG A 39 2.09 -11.72 -18.34
N ILE A 40 3.08 -12.45 -17.83
CA ILE A 40 3.62 -12.22 -16.47
C ILE A 40 4.25 -10.83 -16.37
N PHE A 41 5.09 -10.44 -17.33
CA PHE A 41 5.71 -9.11 -17.36
C PHE A 41 4.67 -7.99 -17.42
N SER A 42 3.67 -8.13 -18.28
CA SER A 42 2.58 -7.15 -18.41
C SER A 42 1.77 -7.04 -17.11
N GLY A 43 1.53 -8.17 -16.44
CA GLY A 43 0.91 -8.21 -15.12
C GLY A 43 1.76 -7.52 -14.06
N GLY A 44 3.06 -7.82 -14.03
CA GLY A 44 4.02 -7.21 -13.11
C GLY A 44 4.12 -5.69 -13.25
N LEU A 45 4.20 -5.18 -14.48
CA LEU A 45 4.24 -3.74 -14.75
C LEU A 45 2.95 -3.03 -14.30
N ARG A 46 1.79 -3.66 -14.54
CA ARG A 46 0.51 -3.10 -14.10
C ARG A 46 0.38 -3.09 -12.59
N ASN A 47 0.86 -4.15 -11.92
CA ASN A 47 0.92 -4.21 -10.47
C ASN A 47 1.86 -3.14 -9.90
N ALA A 48 3.04 -2.95 -10.48
CA ALA A 48 4.00 -1.93 -10.06
C ALA A 48 3.39 -0.52 -10.13
N ARG A 49 2.67 -0.19 -11.22
CA ARG A 49 1.95 1.09 -11.34
C ARG A 49 0.88 1.27 -10.26
N ASN A 50 0.11 0.21 -9.96
CA ASN A 50 -0.91 0.28 -8.91
C ASN A 50 -0.31 0.53 -7.52
N VAL A 51 0.86 -0.09 -7.24
CA VAL A 51 1.58 0.12 -5.99
C VAL A 51 2.11 1.54 -5.90
N ASP A 52 2.69 2.07 -6.98
CA ASP A 52 3.22 3.44 -7.04
C ASP A 52 2.11 4.49 -6.78
N GLU A 53 0.96 4.34 -7.43
CA GLU A 53 -0.21 5.21 -7.20
C GLU A 53 -0.69 5.15 -5.73
N TYR A 54 -0.72 3.95 -5.14
CA TYR A 54 -1.09 3.78 -3.73
C TYR A 54 -0.06 4.43 -2.79
N GLN A 55 1.24 4.28 -3.07
CA GLN A 55 2.31 4.92 -2.30
C GLN A 55 2.20 6.44 -2.37
N GLN A 56 1.91 7.00 -3.55
CA GLN A 56 1.68 8.42 -3.71
C GLN A 56 0.48 8.92 -2.88
N ALA A 57 -0.66 8.22 -2.94
CA ALA A 57 -1.82 8.57 -2.13
C ALA A 57 -1.53 8.48 -0.63
N MET A 58 -0.75 7.48 -0.20
CA MET A 58 -0.32 7.33 1.19
C MET A 58 0.58 8.48 1.64
N LEU A 59 1.53 8.91 0.81
CA LEU A 59 2.38 10.08 1.10
C LEU A 59 1.56 11.37 1.22
N LEU A 60 0.56 11.56 0.36
CA LEU A 60 -0.37 12.69 0.47
C LEU A 60 -1.17 12.63 1.77
N ALA A 61 -1.67 11.45 2.14
CA ALA A 61 -2.39 11.27 3.39
C ALA A 61 -1.50 11.57 4.61
N GLN A 62 -0.25 11.09 4.61
CA GLN A 62 0.73 11.38 5.67
C GLN A 62 1.04 12.86 5.76
N SER A 63 1.26 13.52 4.62
CA SER A 63 1.50 14.96 4.55
C SER A 63 0.32 15.75 5.13
N ARG A 64 -0.91 15.43 4.71
CA ARG A 64 -2.11 16.09 5.26
C ARG A 64 -2.26 15.84 6.75
N LEU A 65 -2.05 14.59 7.20
CA LEU A 65 -2.12 14.24 8.62
C LEU A 65 -1.08 15.02 9.44
N ALA A 66 0.11 15.26 8.89
CA ALA A 66 1.16 16.06 9.53
C ALA A 66 0.78 17.54 9.65
N THR A 67 0.07 18.11 8.68
CA THR A 67 -0.40 19.51 8.73
C THR A 67 -1.52 19.77 9.75
N VAL A 68 -2.29 18.74 10.12
CA VAL A 68 -3.34 18.88 11.15
C VAL A 68 -2.68 19.26 12.48
N GLY A 69 -3.21 20.26 13.18
CA GLY A 69 -2.64 20.80 14.42
C GLY A 69 -1.49 21.79 14.25
N ILE A 70 -1.01 22.02 13.02
CA ILE A 70 -0.03 23.07 12.68
C ILE A 70 -0.73 24.14 11.85
N GLU A 71 -1.24 23.76 10.68
CA GLU A 71 -1.92 24.66 9.73
C GLU A 71 -3.44 24.61 9.90
N THR A 72 -3.98 23.43 10.22
CA THR A 72 -5.40 23.26 10.52
C THR A 72 -5.59 23.19 12.03
N PRO A 73 -6.52 23.97 12.62
CA PRO A 73 -6.77 23.92 14.05
C PRO A 73 -7.18 22.50 14.47
N LEU A 74 -6.62 22.00 15.57
CA LEU A 74 -6.95 20.71 16.13
C LEU A 74 -8.28 20.79 16.90
N LYS A 75 -9.37 20.94 16.16
CA LYS A 75 -10.74 21.04 16.66
C LYS A 75 -11.62 20.05 15.92
N ALA A 76 -12.63 19.51 16.62
CA ALA A 76 -13.62 18.63 16.00
C ALA A 76 -14.27 19.31 14.78
N GLY A 77 -14.39 18.55 13.70
CA GLY A 77 -14.88 19.07 12.43
C GLY A 77 -14.44 18.22 11.24
N GLU A 78 -14.85 18.65 10.06
CA GLU A 78 -14.51 18.01 8.79
C GLU A 78 -13.93 19.06 7.84
N SER A 79 -12.94 18.67 7.05
CA SER A 79 -12.41 19.49 5.96
C SER A 79 -12.14 18.62 4.74
N PHE A 80 -12.27 19.20 3.55
CA PHE A 80 -12.11 18.48 2.30
C PHE A 80 -11.50 19.40 1.24
N GLY A 81 -10.98 18.78 0.19
CA GLY A 81 -10.48 19.50 -0.97
C GLY A 81 -9.84 18.58 -1.98
N GLU A 82 -9.08 19.20 -2.88
CA GLU A 82 -8.40 18.50 -3.96
C GLU A 82 -6.94 18.98 -4.04
N TYR A 83 -6.04 18.08 -4.39
CA TYR A 83 -4.66 18.40 -4.74
C TYR A 83 -4.56 18.73 -6.23
N GLU A 84 -3.56 19.51 -6.63
CA GLU A 84 -3.28 19.80 -8.05
C GLU A 84 -3.07 18.53 -8.89
N SER A 85 -2.67 17.43 -8.25
CA SER A 85 -2.54 16.10 -8.85
C SER A 85 -3.87 15.38 -9.12
N GLY A 86 -5.02 16.01 -8.87
CA GLY A 86 -6.36 15.43 -9.03
C GLY A 86 -6.78 14.46 -7.92
N HIS A 87 -5.98 14.35 -6.85
CA HIS A 87 -6.33 13.54 -5.68
C HIS A 87 -7.27 14.32 -4.78
N ARG A 88 -8.40 13.74 -4.40
CA ARG A 88 -9.32 14.35 -3.44
C ARG A 88 -8.96 13.90 -2.04
N TRP A 89 -9.11 14.79 -1.06
CA TRP A 89 -8.80 14.47 0.33
C TRP A 89 -9.95 14.89 1.25
N PHE A 90 -10.08 14.16 2.34
CA PHE A 90 -11.03 14.41 3.40
C PHE A 90 -10.35 14.24 4.75
N VAL A 91 -10.55 15.17 5.67
CA VAL A 91 -10.06 15.11 7.05
C VAL A 91 -11.27 15.13 7.97
N ARG A 92 -11.30 14.22 8.92
CA ARG A 92 -12.32 14.16 9.96
C ARG A 92 -11.67 14.16 11.32
N ILE A 93 -12.04 15.12 12.16
CA ILE A 93 -11.56 15.24 13.54
C ILE A 93 -12.76 15.05 14.47
N ARG A 94 -12.69 14.05 15.35
CA ARG A 94 -13.77 13.73 16.29
C ARG A 94 -13.23 13.50 17.70
N PRO A 95 -13.97 13.85 18.76
CA PRO A 95 -13.66 13.40 20.11
C PRO A 95 -13.55 11.87 20.13
N TYR A 96 -12.40 11.38 20.61
CA TYR A 96 -12.23 9.97 20.92
C TYR A 96 -12.76 9.75 22.34
N TRP A 97 -13.92 9.10 22.45
CA TRP A 97 -14.47 8.69 23.72
C TRP A 97 -14.05 7.23 23.96
N GLU A 98 -13.36 6.98 25.07
CA GLU A 98 -13.19 5.62 25.58
C GLU A 98 -13.98 5.55 26.89
N PRO A 99 -14.86 4.54 27.08
CA PRO A 99 -15.73 4.46 28.26
C PRO A 99 -15.00 4.53 29.61
N GLN A 100 -13.69 4.26 29.63
CA GLN A 100 -12.85 4.23 30.82
C GLN A 100 -11.87 5.41 30.92
N MET A 101 -11.76 6.26 29.89
CA MET A 101 -10.86 7.42 29.90
C MET A 101 -11.54 8.67 30.47
N GLN A 102 -11.96 8.61 31.74
CA GLN A 102 -12.00 9.81 32.58
C GLN A 102 -10.60 10.03 33.19
N ILE A 103 -9.55 10.08 32.37
CA ILE A 103 -8.15 10.10 32.88
C ILE A 103 -7.90 11.36 33.72
N PHE A 104 -8.59 12.47 33.43
CA PHE A 104 -8.44 13.74 34.16
C PHE A 104 -9.78 14.45 34.38
N GLY A 105 -10.82 13.71 34.76
CA GLY A 105 -12.09 14.31 35.21
C GLY A 105 -11.99 15.05 36.55
N GLN A 106 -10.89 14.87 37.27
CA GLN A 106 -10.53 15.70 38.41
C GLN A 106 -9.97 17.01 37.87
N THR A 107 -10.74 18.09 37.97
CA THR A 107 -10.28 19.45 37.63
C THR A 107 -9.34 20.02 38.70
N THR A 108 -9.13 19.28 39.78
CA THR A 108 -8.52 19.79 40.99
C THR A 108 -7.77 18.68 41.71
N GLN A 109 -6.47 18.86 41.90
CA GLN A 109 -5.66 17.99 42.76
C GLN A 109 -5.36 18.73 44.06
N THR A 110 -5.74 18.16 45.20
CA THR A 110 -5.44 18.73 46.51
C THR A 110 -4.00 18.34 46.88
N THR A 111 -3.13 19.33 47.02
CA THR A 111 -1.78 19.09 47.56
C THR A 111 -1.86 18.67 49.03
N GLN A 112 -0.79 18.07 49.56
CA GLN A 112 -0.67 17.76 51.00
C GLN A 112 -0.84 19.02 51.91
N THR A 113 -0.76 20.22 51.33
CA THR A 113 -1.00 21.52 51.97
C THR A 113 -2.45 22.03 51.88
N GLY A 114 -3.38 21.24 51.31
CA GLY A 114 -4.82 21.59 51.26
C GLY A 114 -5.20 22.59 50.16
N GLN A 115 -4.29 22.98 49.27
CA GLN A 115 -4.59 23.91 48.19
C GLN A 115 -5.08 23.15 46.93
N PRO A 116 -6.22 23.56 46.35
CA PRO A 116 -6.70 23.03 45.09
C PRO A 116 -5.83 23.54 43.92
N VAL A 117 -5.13 22.62 43.24
CA VAL A 117 -4.38 22.92 42.00
C VAL A 117 -5.26 22.58 40.79
N PRO A 118 -5.56 23.54 39.89
CA PRO A 118 -6.37 23.27 38.71
C PRO A 118 -5.62 22.37 37.72
N LEU A 119 -6.25 21.25 37.34
CA LEU A 119 -5.78 20.37 36.28
C LEU A 119 -6.37 20.84 34.95
N MET A 120 -5.54 20.94 33.91
CA MET A 120 -6.02 21.24 32.57
C MET A 120 -6.71 19.99 32.01
N PRO A 121 -7.99 20.06 31.58
CA PRO A 121 -8.64 18.91 30.96
C PRO A 121 -7.93 18.60 29.65
N VAL A 122 -7.54 17.35 29.52
CA VAL A 122 -6.90 16.81 28.33
C VAL A 122 -7.94 15.96 27.61
N SER A 123 -8.17 16.25 26.33
CA SER A 123 -9.07 15.47 25.48
C SER A 123 -8.27 14.74 24.40
N LEU A 124 -8.74 13.55 24.02
CA LEU A 124 -8.23 12.83 22.86
C LEU A 124 -9.12 13.10 21.66
N LEU A 125 -8.49 13.46 20.55
CA LEU A 125 -9.15 13.65 19.26
C LEU A 125 -8.63 12.58 18.30
N LEU A 126 -9.55 11.86 17.68
CA LEU A 126 -9.26 11.01 16.54
C LEU A 126 -9.23 11.87 15.28
N VAL A 127 -8.09 11.88 14.60
CA VAL A 127 -7.90 12.54 13.31
C VAL A 127 -7.79 11.46 12.25
N GLU A 128 -8.74 11.45 11.33
CA GLU A 128 -8.76 10.56 10.17
C GLU A 128 -8.51 11.39 8.90
N VAL A 129 -7.65 10.90 8.04
CA VAL A 129 -7.36 11.46 6.73
C VAL A 129 -7.62 10.40 5.69
N GLU A 130 -8.44 10.72 4.71
CA GLU A 130 -8.74 9.88 3.56
C GLU A 130 -8.28 10.60 2.29
N VAL A 131 -7.60 9.87 1.41
CA VAL A 131 -7.21 10.33 0.07
C VAL A 131 -7.85 9.41 -0.96
N GLN A 132 -8.52 10.01 -1.94
CA GLN A 132 -9.23 9.33 -3.02
C GLN A 132 -8.58 9.62 -4.37
N TRP A 133 -8.46 8.59 -5.21
CA TRP A 133 -7.94 8.71 -6.58
C TRP A 133 -8.54 7.67 -7.53
N GLY A 134 -8.29 7.84 -8.82
CA GLY A 134 -8.76 6.92 -9.87
C GLY A 134 -10.14 7.29 -10.41
N ASP A 135 -10.85 6.28 -10.91
CA ASP A 135 -12.13 6.45 -11.59
C ASP A 135 -13.21 7.02 -10.65
N ALA A 136 -14.04 7.92 -11.17
CA ALA A 136 -15.15 8.49 -10.43
C ALA A 136 -16.22 7.45 -10.06
N GLU A 137 -16.41 6.40 -10.88
CA GLU A 137 -17.38 5.34 -10.57
C GLU A 137 -16.87 4.37 -9.49
N LYS A 138 -15.55 4.16 -9.44
CA LYS A 138 -14.89 3.24 -8.49
C LYS A 138 -13.61 3.87 -7.95
N PRO A 139 -13.74 4.90 -7.10
CA PRO A 139 -12.58 5.56 -6.53
C PRO A 139 -11.82 4.59 -5.62
N ARG A 140 -10.49 4.67 -5.69
CA ARG A 140 -9.58 4.01 -4.76
C ARG A 140 -9.35 4.95 -3.58
N LEU A 141 -9.18 4.37 -2.40
CA LEU A 141 -9.10 5.08 -1.12
C LEU A 141 -7.87 4.62 -0.34
N ALA A 142 -7.22 5.58 0.33
CA ALA A 142 -6.17 5.35 1.31
C ALA A 142 -6.53 6.15 2.56
N THR A 143 -6.59 5.47 3.70
CA THR A 143 -7.00 6.05 4.97
C THR A 143 -5.88 5.94 5.99
N LEU A 144 -5.63 7.03 6.70
CA LEU A 144 -4.76 7.09 7.86
C LEU A 144 -5.51 7.69 9.04
N ALA A 145 -5.28 7.15 10.22
CA ALA A 145 -5.87 7.65 11.45
C ALA A 145 -4.79 7.80 12.53
N THR A 146 -4.92 8.82 13.35
CA THR A 146 -4.07 9.01 14.53
C THR A 146 -4.86 9.63 15.67
N LEU A 147 -4.43 9.35 16.90
CA LEU A 147 -4.96 9.99 18.09
C LEU A 147 -4.05 11.16 18.45
N ARG A 148 -4.64 12.33 18.64
CA ARG A 148 -3.94 13.53 19.07
C ARG A 148 -4.51 14.02 20.39
N LEU A 149 -3.61 14.48 21.23
CA LEU A 149 -3.93 15.08 22.52
C LEU A 149 -4.21 16.56 22.30
N ALA A 150 -5.36 17.05 22.77
CA ALA A 150 -5.68 18.47 22.78
C ALA A 150 -5.78 18.96 24.23
N SER A 151 -4.98 19.98 24.54
CA SER A 151 -5.03 20.70 25.82
C SER A 151 -5.91 21.94 25.69
N GLY A 152 -6.77 22.14 26.68
CA GLY A 152 -7.60 23.34 26.78
C GLY A 152 -9.07 23.09 26.44
N ALA A 153 -9.93 23.88 27.10
CA ALA A 153 -11.37 23.89 26.94
C ALA A 153 -11.79 24.26 25.51
N ALA A 154 -11.69 23.30 24.59
CA ALA A 154 -12.25 23.40 23.25
C ALA A 154 -13.57 22.59 23.21
N PHE A 155 -14.53 23.04 24.01
CA PHE A 155 -15.94 22.74 23.84
C PHE A 155 -16.69 24.07 23.81
#